data_AF-A0A3L7PMK3-F1
#
_entry.id   AF-A0A3L7PMK3-F1
#
_cell.length_a   1.000
_cell.length_b   1.000
_cell.length_c   1.000
_cell.angle_alpha   90.00
_cell.angle_beta   90.00
_cell.angle_gamma   90.00
#
_symmetry.space_group_name_H-M   'P 1'
#
loop_
_entity.id
_entity.type
_entity.pdbx_description
1 polymer ?
#
loop_
_entity_poly.entity_id
_entity_poly.type
_entity_poly.pdbx_seq_one_letter_code
_entity_poly.pdbx_strand_id
1 'polypeptide(L)'
;MNSFLRIALGATLVVASVTFTACQSTPMVPPHDENSSTDGMGLQLWYARVDTRQYDFFQVRPDGSLSYGGGMTAFNHNIEWTGRLTAEEGYRLRTLVNEAKWMTAENPSLHTAETPMAEIMVASGKNERSLTIQGPNEYVLQVVEVLSKAASRRFDRFMQRLPDAGTQVR
;
A
#
# COMPACT_ATOMS: atom_id res chain seq x y z
N MET A 1 -71.38 -15.91 -41.48
CA MET A 1 -71.92 -14.81 -40.65
C MET A 1 -71.54 -15.13 -39.21
N ASN A 2 -70.74 -14.40 -38.42
CA ASN A 2 -70.12 -13.07 -38.45
C ASN A 2 -68.84 -13.19 -37.57
N SER A 3 -67.66 -12.81 -38.04
CA SER A 3 -66.99 -11.51 -37.83
C SER A 3 -66.11 -11.40 -36.57
N PHE A 4 -64.80 -11.42 -36.82
CA PHE A 4 -63.67 -10.71 -36.19
C PHE A 4 -63.94 -9.59 -35.15
N LEU A 5 -63.17 -9.57 -34.05
CA LEU A 5 -62.45 -8.40 -33.44
C LEU A 5 -61.68 -8.89 -32.17
N ARG A 6 -60.34 -8.98 -32.08
CA ARG A 6 -59.25 -7.96 -32.00
C ARG A 6 -59.10 -7.21 -30.65
N ILE A 7 -57.91 -7.38 -30.04
CA ILE A 7 -57.04 -6.37 -29.35
C ILE A 7 -57.55 -5.97 -27.92
N ALA A 8 -56.77 -5.85 -26.84
CA ALA A 8 -55.46 -5.20 -26.61
C ALA A 8 -54.87 -5.62 -25.24
N LEU A 9 -53.54 -5.79 -25.15
CA LEU A 9 -52.58 -4.92 -24.43
C LEU A 9 -52.68 -4.87 -22.89
N GLY A 10 -51.56 -5.19 -22.24
CA GLY A 10 -51.32 -4.77 -20.86
C GLY A 10 -50.14 -5.42 -20.14
N ALA A 11 -49.13 -5.93 -20.85
CA ALA A 11 -47.90 -6.41 -20.21
C ALA A 11 -46.99 -5.22 -19.86
N THR A 12 -47.20 -4.62 -18.69
CA THR A 12 -46.33 -3.56 -18.16
C THR A 12 -45.09 -4.20 -17.53
N LEU A 13 -44.10 -4.50 -18.38
CA LEU A 13 -42.79 -4.98 -17.94
C LEU A 13 -41.94 -3.75 -17.56
N VAL A 14 -41.95 -3.42 -16.27
CA VAL A 14 -41.11 -2.35 -15.70
C VAL A 14 -39.67 -2.85 -15.70
N VAL A 15 -38.89 -2.38 -16.67
CA VAL A 15 -37.43 -2.56 -16.71
C VAL A 15 -36.84 -1.68 -15.62
N ALA A 16 -36.61 -2.25 -14.45
CA ALA A 16 -35.83 -1.64 -13.38
C ALA A 16 -34.37 -1.52 -13.85
N SER A 17 -34.03 -0.38 -14.45
CA SER A 17 -32.65 0.00 -14.73
C SER A 17 -31.97 0.33 -13.41
N VAL A 18 -31.37 -0.67 -12.77
CA VAL A 18 -30.47 -0.50 -11.64
C VAL A 18 -29.19 0.11 -12.20
N THR A 19 -29.08 1.43 -12.15
CA THR A 19 -27.84 2.15 -12.43
C THR A 19 -26.83 1.78 -11.34
N PHE A 20 -25.97 0.82 -11.65
CA PHE A 20 -24.73 0.60 -10.91
C PHE A 20 -23.88 1.87 -11.09
N THR A 21 -24.01 2.83 -10.18
CA THR A 21 -22.97 3.83 -9.95
C THR A 21 -21.73 3.07 -9.49
N ALA A 22 -20.84 2.76 -10.44
CA ALA A 22 -19.48 2.38 -10.13
C ALA A 22 -18.89 3.51 -9.28
N CYS A 23 -18.56 3.23 -8.03
CA CYS A 23 -17.81 4.16 -7.19
C CYS A 23 -16.44 4.38 -7.86
N GLN A 24 -16.33 5.39 -8.72
CA GLN A 24 -15.05 5.91 -9.15
C GLN A 24 -14.35 6.43 -7.89
N SER A 25 -13.25 5.78 -7.51
CA SER A 25 -12.39 6.28 -6.44
C SER A 25 -11.81 7.62 -6.89
N THR A 26 -12.24 8.71 -6.27
CA THR A 26 -11.78 10.05 -6.58
C THR A 26 -10.28 10.18 -6.31
N PRO A 27 -9.52 10.87 -7.18
CA PRO A 27 -8.13 11.20 -6.91
C PRO A 27 -7.97 11.87 -5.55
N MET A 28 -6.99 11.41 -4.76
CA MET A 28 -6.65 12.04 -3.49
C MET A 28 -5.69 13.22 -3.73
N VAL A 29 -5.88 14.30 -2.97
CA VAL A 29 -4.92 15.40 -2.93
C VAL A 29 -3.73 14.97 -2.06
N PRO A 30 -2.49 15.03 -2.57
CA PRO A 30 -1.30 14.78 -1.75
C PRO A 30 -1.27 15.71 -0.53
N PRO A 31 -0.88 15.21 0.66
CA PRO A 31 -0.86 16.02 1.87
C PRO A 31 0.30 17.02 1.84
N HIS A 32 0.19 18.04 2.70
CA HIS A 32 1.25 18.99 2.96
C HIS A 32 1.33 19.29 4.46
N ASP A 33 2.44 18.93 5.09
CA ASP A 33 2.80 19.17 6.48
C ASP A 33 4.32 19.30 6.61
N GLU A 34 4.80 20.54 6.72
CA GLU A 34 6.23 20.87 6.82
C GLU A 34 6.93 20.26 8.04
N ASN A 35 6.18 19.80 9.06
CA ASN A 35 6.75 19.21 10.27
C ASN A 35 6.94 17.69 10.16
N SER A 36 6.51 17.08 9.06
CA SER A 36 6.61 15.64 8.82
C SER A 36 7.63 15.32 7.73
N SER A 37 8.45 14.30 7.94
CA SER A 37 9.36 13.81 6.90
C SER A 37 8.62 13.27 5.66
N THR A 38 7.35 12.89 5.81
CA THR A 38 6.49 12.42 4.72
C THR A 38 5.46 13.45 4.27
N ASP A 39 5.55 14.69 4.73
CA ASP A 39 4.62 15.78 4.38
C ASP A 39 3.17 15.46 4.78
N GLY A 40 2.98 14.64 5.83
CA GLY A 40 1.67 14.18 6.30
C GLY A 40 1.14 12.93 5.60
N MET A 41 1.90 12.31 4.70
CA MET A 41 1.51 11.06 4.03
C MET A 41 1.62 9.87 4.96
N GLY A 42 0.55 9.07 5.02
CA GLY A 42 0.56 7.73 5.58
C GLY A 42 0.68 6.65 4.50
N LEU A 43 1.29 5.52 4.83
CA LEU A 43 1.44 4.36 3.95
C LEU A 43 1.37 3.07 4.79
N GLN A 44 0.58 2.10 4.37
CA GLN A 44 0.73 0.71 4.79
C GLN A 44 1.08 -0.13 3.57
N LEU A 45 2.07 -1.01 3.71
CA LEU A 45 2.53 -1.88 2.65
C LEU A 45 2.76 -3.28 3.22
N TRP A 46 1.98 -4.24 2.75
CA TRP A 46 2.28 -5.65 2.90
C TRP A 46 2.85 -6.18 1.59
N TYR A 47 4.05 -6.74 1.63
CA TYR A 47 4.76 -7.23 0.46
C TYR A 47 5.13 -8.70 0.63
N ALA A 48 4.65 -9.54 -0.29
CA ALA A 48 4.79 -10.98 -0.25
C ALA A 48 5.49 -11.52 -1.50
N ARG A 49 6.62 -12.21 -1.27
CA ARG A 49 7.31 -13.06 -2.24
C ARG A 49 7.00 -14.51 -1.87
N VAL A 50 5.85 -14.99 -2.35
CA VAL A 50 5.24 -16.26 -1.91
C VAL A 50 6.09 -17.47 -2.32
N ASP A 51 6.75 -17.38 -3.47
CA ASP A 51 7.72 -18.34 -3.99
C ASP A 51 8.87 -18.63 -3.02
N THR A 52 9.35 -17.59 -2.33
CA THR A 52 10.45 -17.66 -1.37
C THR A 52 9.98 -17.59 0.09
N ARG A 53 8.66 -17.52 0.32
CA ARG A 53 8.02 -17.35 1.65
C ARG A 53 8.58 -16.14 2.42
N GLN A 54 8.90 -15.07 1.72
CA GLN A 54 9.38 -13.83 2.33
C GLN A 54 8.22 -12.83 2.39
N TYR A 55 7.99 -12.31 3.59
CA TYR A 55 6.92 -11.36 3.86
C TYR A 55 7.51 -10.17 4.62
N ASP A 56 7.13 -8.98 4.19
CA ASP A 56 7.50 -7.72 4.81
C ASP A 56 6.23 -6.88 5.03
N PHE A 57 6.04 -6.34 6.22
CA PHE A 57 4.93 -5.45 6.54
C PHE A 57 5.46 -4.14 7.08
N PHE A 58 5.08 -3.04 6.43
CA PHE A 58 5.49 -1.68 6.77
C PHE A 58 4.27 -0.82 7.06
N GLN A 59 4.37 0.03 8.09
CA GLN A 59 3.42 1.10 8.35
C GLN A 59 4.19 2.40 8.56
N VAL A 60 3.98 3.37 7.69
CA VAL A 60 4.43 4.75 7.83
C VAL A 60 3.25 5.60 8.26
N ARG A 61 3.37 6.27 9.40
CA ARG A 61 2.35 7.18 9.92
C ARG A 61 2.57 8.60 9.37
N PRO A 62 1.54 9.46 9.35
CA PRO A 62 1.63 10.84 8.89
C PRO A 62 2.74 11.68 9.56
N ASP A 63 3.18 11.32 10.77
CA ASP A 63 4.24 12.00 11.52
C ASP A 63 5.66 11.56 11.14
N GLY A 64 5.81 10.70 10.14
CA GLY A 64 7.08 10.13 9.69
C GLY A 64 7.58 8.93 10.53
N SER A 65 6.78 8.43 11.47
CA SER A 65 7.11 7.20 12.20
C SER A 65 6.98 5.97 11.29
N LEU A 66 7.99 5.09 11.32
CA LEU A 66 8.02 3.82 10.57
C LEU A 66 7.90 2.64 11.52
N SER A 67 6.95 1.77 11.25
CA SER A 67 6.77 0.47 11.90
C SER A 67 7.04 -0.66 10.91
N TYR A 68 7.65 -1.75 11.37
CA TYR A 68 8.05 -2.89 10.56
C TYR A 68 7.73 -4.22 11.25
N GLY A 69 7.34 -5.21 10.45
CA GLY A 69 7.37 -6.64 10.78
C GLY A 69 7.98 -7.43 9.62
N GLY A 70 8.72 -8.51 9.92
CA GLY A 70 9.29 -9.42 8.91
C GLY A 70 8.80 -10.86 9.09
N GLY A 71 8.88 -11.68 8.03
CA GLY A 71 8.60 -13.11 8.09
C GLY A 71 7.20 -13.44 8.59
N MET A 72 7.10 -14.31 9.61
CA MET A 72 5.79 -14.71 10.17
C MET A 72 5.06 -13.55 10.86
N THR A 73 5.80 -12.59 11.42
CA THR A 73 5.21 -11.36 11.99
C THR A 73 4.49 -10.59 10.88
N ALA A 74 5.18 -10.37 9.74
CA ALA A 74 4.62 -9.68 8.58
C ALA A 74 3.44 -10.43 7.94
N PHE A 75 3.52 -11.77 7.84
CA PHE A 75 2.43 -12.59 7.32
C PHE A 75 1.10 -12.33 8.06
N ASN A 76 1.17 -12.12 9.37
CA ASN A 76 0.02 -11.80 10.21
C ASN A 76 -0.28 -10.28 10.32
N HIS A 77 0.35 -9.44 9.49
CA HIS A 77 0.23 -7.97 9.53
C HIS A 77 0.59 -7.36 10.90
N ASN A 78 1.49 -8.00 11.64
CA ASN A 78 1.95 -7.53 12.94
C ASN A 78 3.22 -6.68 12.81
N ILE A 79 3.47 -5.85 13.82
CA ILE A 79 4.64 -4.99 13.95
C ILE A 79 5.53 -5.52 15.08
N GLU A 80 6.84 -5.59 14.85
CA GLU A 80 7.84 -5.96 15.87
C GLU A 80 8.85 -4.85 16.16
N TRP A 81 8.94 -3.84 15.30
CA TRP A 81 9.86 -2.72 15.48
C TRP A 81 9.23 -1.41 15.02
N THR A 82 9.59 -0.32 15.72
CA THR A 82 9.24 1.05 15.34
C THR A 82 10.48 1.93 15.42
N GLY A 83 10.60 2.82 14.44
CA GLY A 83 11.58 3.90 14.36
C GLY A 83 11.00 5.10 13.62
N ARG A 84 11.87 5.94 13.07
CA ARG A 84 11.46 7.13 12.30
C ARG A 84 12.19 7.16 10.96
N LEU A 85 11.51 7.67 9.94
CA LEU A 85 12.14 8.04 8.67
C LEU A 85 12.89 9.36 8.83
N THR A 86 14.08 9.42 8.23
CA THR A 86 14.77 10.70 8.04
C THR A 86 14.03 11.57 7.03
N ALA A 87 14.35 12.88 6.98
CA ALA A 87 13.75 13.78 5.99
C ALA A 87 14.02 13.34 4.54
N GLU A 88 15.23 12.83 4.26
CA GLU A 88 15.60 12.35 2.92
C GLU A 88 14.83 11.07 2.55
N GLU A 89 14.76 10.08 3.45
CA GLU A 89 13.99 8.86 3.22
C GLU A 89 12.50 9.14 3.05
N GLY A 90 11.97 10.03 3.90
CA GLY A 90 10.60 10.50 3.81
C GLY A 90 10.34 11.16 2.47
N TYR A 91 11.16 12.14 2.05
CA TYR A 91 11.06 12.80 0.75
C TYR A 91 11.11 11.82 -0.43
N ARG A 92 12.05 10.87 -0.41
CA ARG A 92 12.18 9.85 -1.46
C ARG A 92 10.93 8.97 -1.53
N LEU A 93 10.39 8.55 -0.39
CA LEU A 93 9.18 7.75 -0.33
C LEU A 93 7.99 8.46 -1.00
N ARG A 94 7.74 9.73 -0.65
CA ARG A 94 6.63 10.53 -1.25
C ARG A 94 6.84 10.72 -2.75
N THR A 95 8.07 10.94 -3.19
CA THR A 95 8.40 11.06 -4.61
C THR A 95 7.99 9.79 -5.37
N LEU A 96 8.38 8.62 -4.87
CA LEU A 96 8.00 7.33 -5.47
C LEU A 96 6.48 7.11 -5.51
N VAL A 97 5.78 7.43 -4.41
CA VAL A 97 4.31 7.30 -4.35
C VAL A 97 3.61 8.23 -5.35
N ASN A 98 4.14 9.44 -5.52
CA ASN A 98 3.64 10.41 -6.48
C ASN A 98 3.91 10.00 -7.93
N GLU A 99 5.12 9.55 -8.24
CA GLU A 99 5.51 9.06 -9.58
C GLU A 99 4.71 7.82 -9.99
N ALA A 100 4.47 6.91 -9.03
CA ALA A 100 3.62 5.73 -9.23
C ALA A 100 2.12 6.07 -9.31
N LYS A 101 1.74 7.33 -9.04
CA LYS A 101 0.37 7.84 -9.06
C LYS A 101 -0.62 7.05 -8.18
N TRP A 102 -0.13 6.45 -7.09
CA TRP A 102 -0.98 5.62 -6.23
C TRP A 102 -2.13 6.40 -5.57
N MET A 103 -1.95 7.70 -5.34
CA MET A 103 -3.00 8.57 -4.81
C MET A 103 -3.96 9.09 -5.89
N THR A 104 -3.48 9.31 -7.11
CA THR A 104 -4.16 10.17 -8.10
C THR A 104 -4.70 9.43 -9.32
N ALA A 105 -4.17 8.26 -9.67
CA ALA A 105 -4.65 7.49 -10.83
C ALA A 105 -6.09 7.02 -10.63
N GLU A 106 -6.87 6.84 -11.69
CA GLU A 106 -8.23 6.28 -11.56
C GLU A 106 -8.20 4.81 -11.09
N ASN A 107 -7.25 4.02 -11.59
CA ASN A 107 -7.02 2.64 -11.19
C ASN A 107 -5.52 2.34 -11.05
N PRO A 108 -4.93 2.48 -9.84
CA PRO A 108 -3.52 2.22 -9.59
C PRO A 108 -3.21 0.73 -9.33
N SER A 109 -4.23 -0.12 -9.20
CA SER A 109 -4.04 -1.56 -9.04
C SER A 109 -3.59 -2.20 -10.36
N LEU A 110 -2.69 -3.17 -10.27
CA LEU A 110 -2.10 -3.83 -11.44
C LEU A 110 -2.03 -5.34 -11.21
N HIS A 111 -2.27 -6.13 -12.26
CA HIS A 111 -2.12 -7.58 -12.23
C HIS A 111 -1.34 -8.02 -13.48
N THR A 112 -0.10 -8.44 -13.27
CA THR A 112 0.85 -8.81 -14.33
C THR A 112 1.42 -10.22 -14.16
N ALA A 113 1.47 -10.74 -12.93
CA ALA A 113 1.82 -12.11 -12.59
C ALA A 113 1.25 -12.47 -11.20
N GLU A 114 1.27 -13.75 -10.83
CA GLU A 114 0.79 -14.18 -9.50
C GLU A 114 1.68 -13.69 -8.34
N THR A 115 2.98 -13.55 -8.58
CA THR A 115 3.95 -13.12 -7.57
C THR A 115 4.95 -12.14 -8.17
N PRO A 116 5.52 -11.21 -7.37
CA PRO A 116 5.19 -10.92 -5.98
C PRO A 116 3.82 -10.23 -5.82
N MET A 117 3.29 -10.16 -4.59
CA MET A 117 2.05 -9.45 -4.28
C MET A 117 2.31 -8.30 -3.31
N ALA A 118 1.73 -7.14 -3.59
CA ALA A 118 1.76 -5.98 -2.72
C ALA A 118 0.34 -5.48 -2.45
N GLU A 119 -0.03 -5.40 -1.17
CA GLU A 119 -1.22 -4.71 -0.70
C GLU A 119 -0.78 -3.36 -0.12
N ILE A 120 -1.31 -2.28 -0.69
CA ILE A 120 -0.88 -0.93 -0.35
C ILE A 120 -2.09 -0.11 0.04
N MET A 121 -1.99 0.60 1.16
CA MET A 121 -2.93 1.63 1.56
C MET A 121 -2.18 2.96 1.70
N VAL A 122 -2.57 3.97 0.93
CA VAL A 122 -2.04 5.33 1.03
C VAL A 122 -3.05 6.23 1.74
N ALA A 123 -2.57 7.13 2.59
CA ALA A 123 -3.40 8.03 3.38
C ALA A 123 -2.93 9.49 3.25
N SER A 124 -3.91 10.41 3.17
CA SER A 124 -3.74 11.86 3.17
C SER A 124 -4.83 12.48 4.03
N GLY A 125 -4.49 12.85 5.27
CA GLY A 125 -5.45 13.33 6.26
C GLY A 125 -6.51 12.28 6.59
N LYS A 126 -7.78 12.56 6.25
CA LYS A 126 -8.91 11.64 6.46
C LYS A 126 -9.21 10.75 5.26
N ASN A 127 -8.50 10.94 4.15
CA ASN A 127 -8.71 10.18 2.92
C ASN A 127 -7.72 9.02 2.89
N GLU A 128 -8.22 7.85 2.54
CA GLU A 128 -7.42 6.63 2.39
C GLU A 128 -7.80 5.95 1.08
N ARG A 129 -6.83 5.25 0.49
CA ARG A 129 -7.04 4.45 -0.71
C ARG A 129 -6.21 3.20 -0.65
N SER A 130 -6.88 2.07 -0.91
CA SER A 130 -6.25 0.78 -1.05
C SER A 130 -6.06 0.41 -2.52
N LEU A 131 -4.94 -0.22 -2.82
CA LEU A 131 -4.65 -0.82 -4.13
C LEU A 131 -3.87 -2.12 -3.94
N THR A 132 -3.93 -2.96 -4.96
CA THR A 132 -3.20 -4.23 -4.98
C THR A 132 -2.40 -4.32 -6.26
N ILE A 133 -1.11 -4.65 -6.13
CA ILE A 133 -0.21 -4.87 -7.25
C ILE A 133 0.25 -6.33 -7.19
N GLN A 134 -0.08 -7.08 -8.23
CA GLN A 134 0.32 -8.47 -8.41
C GLN A 134 1.27 -8.57 -9.60
N GLY A 135 2.44 -9.16 -9.36
CA GLY A 135 3.57 -9.25 -10.28
C GLY A 135 4.64 -8.17 -10.05
N PRO A 136 5.75 -8.23 -10.81
CA PRO A 136 6.87 -7.30 -10.66
C PRO A 136 6.45 -5.85 -10.92
N ASN A 137 6.82 -4.94 -10.01
CA ASN A 137 6.57 -3.51 -10.15
C ASN A 137 7.74 -2.70 -9.58
N GLU A 138 8.32 -1.82 -10.40
CA GLU A 138 9.53 -1.06 -10.03
C GLU A 138 9.31 -0.13 -8.83
N TYR A 139 8.15 0.54 -8.75
CA TYR A 139 7.86 1.48 -7.67
C TYR A 139 7.64 0.74 -6.34
N VAL A 140 6.98 -0.42 -6.37
CA VAL A 140 6.86 -1.28 -5.18
C VAL A 140 8.25 -1.68 -4.69
N LEU A 141 9.13 -2.14 -5.58
CA LEU A 141 10.50 -2.56 -5.20
C LEU A 141 11.30 -1.40 -4.60
N GLN A 142 11.24 -0.22 -5.20
CA GLN A 142 11.94 0.97 -4.71
C GLN A 142 11.39 1.45 -3.36
N VAL A 143 10.06 1.39 -3.16
CA VAL A 143 9.44 1.70 -1.85
C VAL A 143 9.89 0.69 -0.80
N VAL A 144 9.85 -0.60 -1.09
CA VAL A 144 10.35 -1.66 -0.19
C VAL A 144 11.82 -1.44 0.14
N GLU A 145 12.65 -1.06 -0.83
CA GLU A 145 14.07 -0.77 -0.61
C GLU A 145 14.27 0.36 0.41
N VAL A 146 13.59 1.50 0.21
CA VAL A 146 13.66 2.65 1.13
C VAL A 146 13.24 2.24 2.54
N LEU A 147 12.12 1.54 2.68
CA LEU A 147 11.57 1.16 3.97
C LEU A 147 12.40 0.06 4.66
N SER A 148 12.90 -0.93 3.92
CA SER A 148 13.80 -1.96 4.43
C SER A 148 15.13 -1.37 4.89
N LYS A 149 15.70 -0.43 4.13
CA LYS A 149 16.92 0.28 4.52
C LYS A 149 16.70 1.05 5.83
N ALA A 150 15.59 1.78 5.95
CA ALA A 150 15.24 2.47 7.19
C ALA A 150 15.02 1.50 8.37
N ALA A 151 14.34 0.38 8.14
CA ALA A 151 14.09 -0.65 9.14
C ALA A 151 15.35 -1.43 9.55
N SER A 152 16.41 -1.43 8.74
CA SER A 152 17.68 -2.11 9.06
C SER A 152 18.37 -1.50 10.29
N ARG A 153 18.07 -0.23 10.63
CA ARG A 153 18.54 0.44 11.85
C ARG A 153 18.20 -0.31 13.14
N ARG A 154 17.22 -1.22 13.12
CA ARG A 154 16.92 -2.11 14.25
C ARG A 154 18.13 -2.95 14.66
N PHE A 155 19.01 -3.26 13.72
CA PHE A 155 20.21 -4.05 13.93
C PHE A 155 21.38 -3.24 14.48
N ASP A 156 21.38 -1.90 14.36
CA ASP A 156 22.46 -1.04 14.85
C ASP A 156 22.69 -1.24 16.35
N ARG A 157 21.60 -1.38 17.13
CA ARG A 157 21.69 -1.66 18.57
C ARG A 157 22.29 -3.03 18.90
N PHE A 158 22.16 -4.01 18.01
CA PHE A 158 22.78 -5.31 18.19
C PHE A 158 24.26 -5.28 17.81
N MET A 159 24.61 -4.58 16.73
CA MET A 159 26.00 -4.44 16.29
C MET A 159 26.85 -3.69 17.31
N GLN A 160 26.31 -2.66 17.97
CA GLN A 160 26.98 -1.92 19.05
C GLN A 160 27.29 -2.76 20.31
N ARG A 161 26.70 -3.94 20.44
CA ARG A 161 26.88 -4.83 21.60
C ARG A 161 27.85 -5.99 21.33
N LEU A 162 28.33 -6.12 20.09
CA LEU A 162 29.37 -7.08 19.80
C LEU A 162 30.66 -6.59 20.45
N PRO A 163 31.39 -7.44 21.20
CA PRO A 163 32.70 -7.06 21.70
C PRO A 163 33.58 -6.68 20.51
N ASP A 164 34.41 -5.64 20.68
CA ASP A 164 35.44 -5.30 19.70
C ASP A 164 36.22 -6.58 19.36
N ALA A 165 36.48 -6.80 18.07
CA ALA A 165 37.28 -7.92 17.62
C ALA A 165 38.71 -7.77 18.15
N GLY A 166 38.94 -8.16 19.41
CA GLY A 166 40.13 -7.82 20.15
C GLY A 166 40.22 -8.58 21.47
N THR A 167 41.03 -9.64 21.44
CA THR A 167 41.52 -10.45 22.57
C THR A 167 40.52 -11.46 23.14
N GLN A 168 40.50 -12.65 22.54
CA GLN A 168 40.15 -13.85 23.29
C GLN A 168 41.22 -14.05 24.37
N VAL A 169 40.87 -13.78 25.63
CA VAL A 169 41.69 -14.22 26.76
C VAL A 169 41.56 -15.73 26.81
N ARG A 170 42.67 -16.41 26.53
CA ARG A 170 42.76 -17.87 26.57
C ARG A 170 42.73 -18.37 28.01
#